data_AF-A0A6M3XHF6-F1
#
_entry.id   AF-A0A6M3XHF6-F1
#
_cell.length_a   1.000
_cell.length_b   1.000
_cell.length_c   1.000
_cell.angle_alpha   90.00
_cell.angle_beta   90.00
_cell.angle_gamma   90.00
#
_symmetry.space_group_name_H-M   'P 1'
#
loop_
_entity.id
_entity.type
_entity.pdbx_description
1 polymer ?
#
loop_
_entity_poly.entity_id
_entity_poly.type
_entity_poly.pdbx_seq_one_letter_code
_entity_poly.pdbx_strand_id
1 'polypeptide(L)'
;GFTKEEAINSIKIEAHNRLDKYSDKTVWIQKKSEDAVSDIKEDLDFVYIDGNHRYEYVKKDIEFYAAKVKDGGLVAGHDFDTENDGNGVQRAVKEYAETNYFSAYSAEDIEDPKTHDWWLIKESIFDNISNENSMIIVKLIQDRLE
;
A
#
# COMPACT_ATOMS: atom_id res chain seq x y z
N GLY A 1 34.95 -0.42 0.32
CA GLY A 1 33.50 -0.13 0.27
C GLY A 1 32.77 -1.29 0.89
N PHE A 2 31.67 -1.04 1.59
CA PHE A 2 30.84 -2.11 2.17
C PHE A 2 30.28 -3.00 1.08
N THR A 3 30.18 -4.30 1.37
CA THR A 3 29.35 -5.24 0.61
C THR A 3 27.86 -4.91 0.80
N LYS A 4 27.02 -5.38 -0.12
CA LYS A 4 25.56 -5.23 0.00
C LYS A 4 25.01 -5.85 1.29
N GLU A 5 25.60 -6.98 1.70
CA GLU A 5 25.22 -7.68 2.94
C GLU A 5 25.56 -6.85 4.18
N GLU A 6 26.75 -6.26 4.24
CA GLU A 6 27.15 -5.38 5.34
C GLU A 6 26.26 -4.14 5.43
N ALA A 7 25.86 -3.55 4.30
CA ALA A 7 24.95 -2.42 4.27
C ALA A 7 23.53 -2.77 4.75
N ILE A 8 23.00 -3.94 4.37
CA ILE A 8 21.69 -4.41 4.86
C ILE A 8 21.75 -4.67 6.37
N ASN A 9 22.83 -5.30 6.84
CA ASN A 9 23.01 -5.60 8.26
C ASN A 9 23.10 -4.32 9.10
N SER A 10 23.80 -3.28 8.62
CA SER A 10 23.89 -2.02 9.36
C SER A 10 22.54 -1.31 9.48
N ILE A 11 21.75 -1.25 8.39
CA ILE A 11 20.40 -0.67 8.40
C ILE A 11 19.48 -1.47 9.33
N LYS A 12 19.57 -2.80 9.32
CA LYS A 12 18.79 -3.66 10.22
C LYS A 12 19.11 -3.36 11.68
N ILE A 13 20.39 -3.26 12.04
CA ILE A 13 20.82 -2.93 13.41
C ILE A 13 20.28 -1.55 13.83
N GLU A 14 20.40 -0.55 12.97
CA GLU A 14 19.89 0.79 13.24
C GLU A 14 18.37 0.79 13.46
N ALA A 15 17.61 0.09 12.61
CA ALA A 15 16.17 -0.03 12.77
C ALA A 15 15.78 -0.71 14.10
N HIS A 16 16.50 -1.76 14.52
CA HIS A 16 16.27 -2.41 15.81
C HIS A 16 16.58 -1.45 16.97
N ASN A 17 17.69 -0.72 16.91
CA ASN A 17 18.06 0.25 17.96
C ASN A 17 17.02 1.37 18.09
N ARG A 18 16.48 1.88 16.98
CA ARG A 18 15.45 2.94 17.00
C ARG A 18 14.13 2.47 17.60
N LEU A 19 13.77 1.22 17.37
CA LEU A 19 12.49 0.63 17.81
C LEU A 19 12.59 -0.13 19.13
N ASP A 20 13.78 -0.25 19.73
CA ASP A 20 14.03 -1.02 20.96
C ASP A 20 13.07 -0.62 22.11
N LYS A 21 12.81 0.67 22.27
CA LYS A 21 11.87 1.19 23.29
C LYS A 21 10.41 0.78 23.08
N TYR A 22 10.07 0.18 21.94
CA TYR A 22 8.74 -0.32 21.59
C TYR A 22 8.76 -1.83 21.35
N SER A 23 9.74 -2.55 21.89
CA SER A 23 9.90 -3.99 21.68
C SER A 23 8.68 -4.81 22.10
N ASP A 24 7.88 -4.33 23.06
CA ASP A 24 6.63 -4.95 23.50
C ASP A 24 5.49 -4.82 22.46
N LYS A 25 5.64 -3.92 21.50
CA LYS A 25 4.67 -3.62 20.42
C LYS A 25 5.21 -3.92 19.02
N THR A 26 6.41 -4.47 18.92
CA THR A 26 7.10 -4.68 17.63
C THR A 26 7.28 -6.16 17.36
N VAL A 27 6.83 -6.60 16.19
CA VAL A 27 7.09 -7.95 15.67
C VAL A 27 7.84 -7.81 14.35
N TRP A 28 9.03 -8.42 14.28
CA TRP A 28 9.87 -8.39 13.09
C TRP A 28 9.59 -9.60 12.20
N ILE A 29 9.20 -9.37 10.95
CA ILE A 29 8.99 -10.42 9.95
C ILE A 29 10.03 -10.25 8.84
N GLN A 30 10.98 -11.18 8.73
CA GLN A 30 12.01 -11.17 7.69
C GLN A 30 11.66 -12.18 6.59
N LYS A 31 10.75 -11.78 5.69
CA LYS A 31 10.29 -12.58 4.55
C LYS A 31 10.08 -11.69 3.33
N LYS A 32 9.83 -12.29 2.18
CA LYS A 32 9.26 -11.54 1.04
C LYS A 32 7.85 -11.10 1.38
N SER A 33 7.42 -10.01 0.77
CA SER A 33 6.12 -9.39 1.03
C SER A 33 4.95 -10.37 0.84
N GLU A 34 4.97 -11.17 -0.23
CA GLU A 34 3.96 -12.20 -0.52
C GLU A 34 3.87 -13.32 0.53
N ASP A 35 4.96 -13.59 1.22
CA ASP A 35 5.02 -14.65 2.23
C ASP A 35 4.65 -14.08 3.60
N ALA A 36 5.07 -12.83 3.87
CA ALA A 36 4.85 -12.12 5.13
C ALA A 36 3.36 -11.83 5.40
N VAL A 37 2.58 -11.50 4.38
CA VAL A 37 1.15 -11.17 4.54
C VAL A 37 0.37 -12.30 5.24
N SER A 38 0.76 -13.55 4.99
CA SER A 38 0.11 -14.73 5.58
C SER A 38 0.41 -14.92 7.07
N ASP A 39 1.49 -14.32 7.59
CA ASP A 39 1.85 -14.39 9.01
C ASP A 39 1.03 -13.40 9.86
N ILE A 40 0.53 -12.32 9.26
CA ILE A 40 -0.33 -11.33 9.91
C ILE A 40 -1.73 -11.94 10.04
N LYS A 41 -2.19 -12.23 11.26
CA LYS A 41 -3.46 -12.94 11.49
C LYS A 41 -4.64 -11.99 11.64
N GLU A 42 -4.36 -10.81 12.13
CA GLU A 42 -5.31 -9.75 12.41
C GLU A 42 -5.63 -8.94 11.16
N ASP A 43 -6.76 -8.24 11.19
CA ASP A 43 -7.05 -7.18 10.24
C ASP A 43 -6.33 -5.89 10.67
N LEU A 44 -5.89 -5.13 9.68
CA LEU A 44 -5.07 -3.95 9.87
C LEU A 44 -5.92 -2.68 9.87
N ASP A 45 -5.69 -1.81 10.84
CA ASP A 45 -6.20 -0.44 10.78
C ASP A 45 -5.40 0.40 9.77
N PHE A 46 -4.12 0.07 9.60
CA PHE A 46 -3.17 0.77 8.76
C PHE A 46 -2.03 -0.14 8.27
N VAL A 47 -1.57 0.06 7.04
CA VAL A 47 -0.31 -0.46 6.50
C VAL A 47 0.46 0.62 5.73
N TYR A 48 1.79 0.67 5.91
CA TYR A 48 2.70 1.52 5.14
C TYR A 48 3.61 0.65 4.26
N ILE A 49 3.61 0.90 2.95
CA ILE A 49 4.32 0.12 1.92
C ILE A 49 5.41 1.01 1.33
N ASP A 50 6.66 0.71 1.65
CA ASP A 50 7.85 1.39 1.14
C ASP A 50 8.94 0.36 0.78
N GLY A 51 8.68 -0.35 -0.31
CA GLY A 51 9.46 -1.50 -0.76
C GLY A 51 10.07 -1.28 -2.13
N ASN A 52 9.69 -2.12 -3.09
CA ASN A 52 10.17 -2.02 -4.46
C ASN A 52 9.29 -1.05 -5.26
N HIS A 53 9.89 -0.02 -5.85
CA HIS A 53 9.15 1.03 -6.56
C HIS A 53 8.74 0.70 -8.01
N ARG A 54 8.95 -0.53 -8.50
CA ARG A 54 8.41 -0.94 -9.80
C ARG A 54 6.94 -1.32 -9.68
N TYR A 55 6.15 -0.88 -10.67
CA TYR A 55 4.70 -1.07 -10.75
C TYR A 55 4.23 -2.46 -10.31
N GLU A 56 4.83 -3.52 -10.85
CA GLU A 56 4.37 -4.89 -10.61
C GLU A 56 4.49 -5.33 -9.14
N TYR A 57 5.48 -4.81 -8.40
CA TYR A 57 5.65 -5.12 -6.99
C TYR A 57 4.76 -4.24 -6.12
N VAL A 58 4.67 -2.94 -6.42
CA VAL A 58 3.78 -2.02 -5.68
C VAL A 58 2.33 -2.49 -5.78
N LYS A 59 1.87 -2.81 -7.00
CA LYS A 59 0.51 -3.31 -7.22
C LYS A 59 0.25 -4.58 -6.41
N LYS A 60 1.18 -5.54 -6.46
CA LYS A 60 1.07 -6.81 -5.75
C LYS A 60 1.03 -6.60 -4.22
N ASP A 61 1.85 -5.69 -3.69
CA ASP A 61 1.83 -5.32 -2.28
C ASP A 61 0.50 -4.66 -1.90
N ILE A 62 0.02 -3.68 -2.67
CA ILE A 62 -1.29 -3.06 -2.42
C ILE A 62 -2.38 -4.14 -2.41
N GLU A 63 -2.44 -5.02 -3.39
CA GLU A 63 -3.44 -6.10 -3.47
C GLU A 63 -3.43 -7.01 -2.23
N PHE A 64 -2.25 -7.42 -1.76
CA PHE A 64 -2.14 -8.28 -0.59
C PHE A 64 -2.56 -7.61 0.70
N TYR A 65 -2.06 -6.40 0.96
CA TYR A 65 -2.27 -5.77 2.26
C TYR A 65 -3.61 -5.03 2.33
N ALA A 66 -4.12 -4.46 1.22
CA ALA A 66 -5.45 -3.85 1.18
C ALA A 66 -6.58 -4.84 1.50
N ALA A 67 -6.40 -6.12 1.17
CA ALA A 67 -7.32 -7.18 1.56
C ALA A 67 -7.38 -7.41 3.07
N LYS A 68 -6.28 -7.09 3.78
CA LYS A 68 -6.19 -7.17 5.24
C LYS A 68 -6.61 -5.89 5.95
N VAL A 69 -6.68 -4.76 5.25
CA VAL A 69 -7.10 -3.48 5.84
C VAL A 69 -8.61 -3.51 6.09
N LYS A 70 -9.02 -3.06 7.28
CA LYS A 70 -10.44 -2.93 7.66
C LYS A 70 -11.12 -1.83 6.84
N ASP A 71 -12.44 -1.89 6.73
CA ASP A 71 -13.21 -0.77 6.18
C ASP A 71 -12.96 0.50 7.01
N GLY A 72 -12.75 1.63 6.35
CA GLY A 72 -12.30 2.89 6.95
C GLY A 72 -10.80 2.94 7.29
N GLY A 73 -10.07 1.84 7.13
CA GLY A 73 -8.62 1.78 7.32
C GLY A 73 -7.84 2.30 6.11
N LEU A 74 -6.52 2.40 6.25
CA LEU A 74 -5.67 3.03 5.24
C LEU A 74 -4.47 2.20 4.78
N VAL A 75 -4.16 2.29 3.49
CA VAL A 75 -2.95 1.76 2.85
C VAL A 75 -2.14 2.96 2.38
N ALA A 76 -0.92 3.15 2.86
CA ALA A 76 -0.09 4.30 2.47
C ALA A 76 1.30 3.88 2.01
N GLY A 77 2.05 4.83 1.47
CA GLY A 77 3.45 4.67 1.11
C GLY A 77 4.05 5.99 0.64
N HIS A 78 5.31 5.91 0.21
CA HIS A 78 6.09 7.04 -0.28
C HIS A 78 6.28 6.98 -1.81
N ASP A 79 7.09 7.91 -2.34
CA ASP A 79 7.58 7.94 -3.72
C ASP A 79 6.47 8.05 -4.77
N PHE A 80 5.40 8.79 -4.43
CA PHE A 80 4.36 9.17 -5.39
C PHE A 80 4.89 10.29 -6.30
N ASP A 81 5.74 9.93 -7.25
CA ASP A 81 6.32 10.88 -8.20
C ASP A 81 5.25 11.38 -9.19
N THR A 82 5.24 12.70 -9.42
CA THR A 82 4.35 13.40 -10.36
C THR A 82 5.08 13.92 -11.60
N GLU A 83 6.43 13.93 -11.60
CA GLU A 83 7.22 14.69 -12.58
C GLU A 83 7.93 13.85 -13.65
N ASN A 84 7.92 12.51 -13.61
CA ASN A 84 8.45 11.69 -14.71
C ASN A 84 7.72 10.34 -14.86
N ASP A 85 7.92 9.68 -16.01
CA ASP A 85 7.47 8.31 -16.35
C ASP A 85 8.01 7.19 -15.40
N GLY A 86 8.54 7.54 -14.21
CA GLY A 86 8.76 6.68 -13.03
C GLY A 86 7.45 6.21 -12.38
N ASN A 87 6.46 5.98 -13.22
CA ASN A 87 5.02 5.84 -13.01
C ASN A 87 4.62 4.59 -12.22
N GLY A 88 5.56 3.88 -11.59
CA GLY A 88 5.30 2.57 -10.99
C GLY A 88 4.36 2.65 -9.81
N VAL A 89 4.74 3.48 -8.83
CA VAL A 89 3.97 3.70 -7.60
C VAL A 89 2.66 4.41 -7.92
N GLN A 90 2.72 5.59 -8.54
CA GLN A 90 1.54 6.40 -8.84
C GLN A 90 0.51 5.62 -9.66
N ARG A 91 0.92 4.92 -10.72
CA ARG A 91 0.02 4.13 -11.55
C ARG A 91 -0.61 2.99 -10.76
N ALA A 92 0.17 2.25 -9.96
CA ALA A 92 -0.36 1.17 -9.14
C ALA A 92 -1.42 1.68 -8.15
N VAL A 93 -1.15 2.81 -7.49
CA VAL A 93 -2.08 3.46 -6.55
C VAL A 93 -3.37 3.90 -7.26
N LYS A 94 -3.24 4.63 -8.38
CA LYS A 94 -4.40 5.14 -9.14
C LYS A 94 -5.25 4.01 -9.73
N GLU A 95 -4.64 3.06 -10.42
CA GLU A 95 -5.38 1.92 -11.02
C GLU A 95 -6.06 1.06 -9.95
N TYR A 96 -5.42 0.86 -8.80
CA TYR A 96 -6.04 0.12 -7.69
C TYR A 96 -7.26 0.86 -7.16
N ALA A 97 -7.19 2.17 -6.94
CA ALA A 97 -8.31 2.99 -6.50
C ALA A 97 -9.45 3.04 -7.53
N GLU A 98 -9.15 3.11 -8.83
CA GLU A 98 -10.17 3.16 -9.89
C GLU A 98 -10.99 1.86 -10.02
N THR A 99 -10.43 0.73 -9.59
CA THR A 99 -11.04 -0.60 -9.78
C THR A 99 -11.52 -1.25 -8.49
N ASN A 100 -11.29 -0.62 -7.34
CA ASN A 100 -11.64 -1.12 -6.02
C ASN A 100 -12.32 -0.03 -5.18
N TYR A 101 -12.90 -0.38 -4.04
CA TYR A 101 -13.56 0.56 -3.12
C TYR A 101 -12.54 1.36 -2.29
N PHE A 102 -11.71 2.16 -2.96
CA PHE A 102 -10.70 2.99 -2.33
C PHE A 102 -10.65 4.40 -2.90
N SER A 103 -10.53 5.39 -2.02
CA SER A 103 -10.23 6.77 -2.39
C SER A 103 -8.73 7.04 -2.29
N ALA A 104 -8.13 7.59 -3.34
CA ALA A 104 -6.70 7.88 -3.39
C ALA A 104 -6.39 9.35 -3.09
N TYR A 105 -5.34 9.57 -2.30
CA TYR A 105 -4.85 10.88 -1.88
C TYR A 105 -3.32 10.92 -1.95
N SER A 106 -2.78 12.13 -2.07
CA SER A 106 -1.33 12.38 -2.02
C SER A 106 -1.05 13.76 -1.44
N ALA A 107 0.09 13.92 -0.80
CA ALA A 107 0.60 15.22 -0.35
C ALA A 107 2.11 15.31 -0.57
N GLU A 108 2.59 16.50 -0.92
CA GLU A 108 4.02 16.82 -1.00
C GLU A 108 4.69 16.53 0.35
N ASP A 109 5.87 15.91 0.31
CA ASP A 109 6.72 15.81 1.49
C ASP A 109 7.22 17.21 1.86
N ILE A 110 7.09 17.57 3.13
CA ILE A 110 7.48 18.87 3.68
C ILE A 110 9.01 19.04 3.62
N GLU A 111 9.77 17.95 3.75
CA GLU A 111 11.22 17.95 3.77
C GLU A 111 11.84 17.83 2.36
N ASP A 112 11.18 17.10 1.46
CA ASP A 112 11.55 17.00 0.04
C ASP A 112 10.35 17.17 -0.89
N PRO A 113 10.05 18.41 -1.35
CA PRO A 113 8.89 18.68 -2.20
C PRO A 113 8.86 17.94 -3.55
N LYS A 114 9.92 17.22 -3.90
CA LYS A 114 9.99 16.39 -5.11
C LYS A 114 9.39 15.01 -4.89
N THR A 115 9.22 14.58 -3.66
CA THR A 115 8.56 13.32 -3.32
C THR A 115 7.23 13.60 -2.65
N HIS A 116 6.31 12.65 -2.78
CA HIS A 116 4.99 12.77 -2.19
C HIS A 116 4.68 11.47 -1.46
N ASP A 117 4.11 11.60 -0.27
CA ASP A 117 3.39 10.51 0.37
C ASP A 117 2.03 10.31 -0.33
N TRP A 118 1.57 9.07 -0.34
CA TRP A 118 0.25 8.70 -0.83
C TRP A 118 -0.48 7.83 0.18
N TRP A 119 -1.81 7.88 0.15
CA TRP A 119 -2.64 6.95 0.90
C TRP A 119 -3.96 6.66 0.18
N LEU A 120 -4.42 5.42 0.37
CA LEU A 120 -5.71 4.91 -0.04
C LEU A 120 -6.56 4.71 1.21
N ILE A 121 -7.77 5.27 1.22
CA ILE A 121 -8.77 5.01 2.26
C ILE A 121 -9.71 3.93 1.75
N LYS A 122 -9.85 2.83 2.50
CA LYS A 122 -10.80 1.77 2.18
C LYS A 122 -12.21 2.23 2.51
N GLU A 123 -13.04 2.37 1.50
CA GLU A 123 -14.41 2.84 1.69
C GLU A 123 -15.29 1.76 2.31
N SER A 124 -16.16 2.16 3.25
CA SER A 124 -17.17 1.27 3.81
C SER A 124 -18.25 0.97 2.77
N ILE A 125 -18.55 -0.31 2.57
CA ILE A 125 -19.66 -0.73 1.70
C ILE A 125 -20.99 -0.15 2.21
N PHE A 126 -21.13 0.07 3.52
CA PHE A 126 -22.36 0.63 4.10
C PHE A 126 -22.51 2.14 3.89
N ASP A 127 -21.40 2.88 3.88
CA ASP A 127 -21.44 4.33 3.64
C ASP A 127 -21.81 4.63 2.19
N ASN A 128 -21.39 3.79 1.24
CA ASN A 128 -21.79 3.90 -0.17
C ASN A 128 -23.28 3.59 -0.39
N ILE A 129 -23.87 2.60 0.30
CA ILE A 129 -25.32 2.34 0.22
C ILE A 129 -26.14 3.56 0.71
N SER A 130 -25.62 4.31 1.68
CA SER A 130 -26.29 5.51 2.19
C SER A 130 -26.14 6.75 1.28
N ASN A 131 -25.11 6.77 0.43
CA ASN A 131 -24.82 7.88 -0.49
C ASN A 131 -25.28 7.63 -1.94
N GLU A 132 -25.72 6.42 -2.29
CA GLU A 132 -26.09 6.08 -3.67
C GLU A 132 -27.60 6.23 -3.95
N ASN A 133 -27.95 7.42 -4.44
CA ASN A 133 -28.95 7.58 -5.51
C ASN A 133 -28.33 7.29 -6.90
N SER A 134 -27.26 6.48 -6.97
CA SER A 134 -26.48 6.26 -8.18
C SER A 134 -26.11 4.79 -8.38
N MET A 135 -27.08 4.05 -8.90
CA MET A 135 -26.90 3.08 -9.99
C MET A 135 -25.76 2.04 -9.84
N ILE A 136 -26.11 0.88 -9.28
CA ILE A 136 -25.40 -0.38 -9.51
C ILE A 136 -25.40 -0.68 -11.02
N ILE A 137 -24.28 -0.43 -11.72
CA ILE A 137 -24.04 -1.03 -13.04
C ILE A 137 -23.40 -2.40 -12.81
N VAL A 138 -24.23 -3.44 -12.68
CA VAL A 138 -23.74 -4.80 -12.94
C VAL A 138 -23.53 -4.92 -14.44
N LYS A 139 -22.31 -4.69 -14.92
CA LYS A 139 -21.94 -5.05 -16.29
C LYS A 139 -21.75 -6.56 -16.34
N LEU A 140 -22.85 -7.30 -16.51
CA LEU A 140 -22.78 -8.69 -16.95
C LEU A 140 -22.21 -8.69 -18.37
N ILE A 141 -20.90 -8.98 -18.49
CA ILE A 141 -20.32 -9.36 -19.77
C ILE A 141 -20.84 -10.77 -20.05
N GLN A 142 -21.89 -10.85 -20.85
CA GLN A 142 -22.34 -12.10 -21.40
C GLN A 142 -21.46 -12.39 -22.62
N ASP A 143 -20.59 -13.38 -22.52
CA ASP A 143 -19.81 -13.88 -23.65
C ASP A 143 -20.77 -14.19 -24.80
N ARG A 144 -20.59 -13.51 -25.93
CA ARG A 144 -21.19 -13.98 -27.18
C ARG A 144 -20.41 -15.21 -27.60
N LEU A 145 -21.03 -16.38 -27.42
CA LEU A 145 -20.75 -17.53 -28.25
C LEU A 145 -21.31 -17.25 -29.65
N GLU A 146 -20.44 -16.80 -30.55
CA GLU A 146 -20.43 -17.21 -31.96
C GLU A 146 -18.99 -17.49 -32.38
#